data_AF-A0A968ZGV6-F1
#
_entry.id   AF-A0A968ZGV6-F1
#
_cell.length_a   1.000
_cell.length_b   1.000
_cell.length_c   1.000
_cell.angle_alpha   90.00
_cell.angle_beta   90.00
_cell.angle_gamma   90.00
#
_symmetry.space_group_name_H-M   'P 1'
#
loop_
_entity.id
_entity.type
_entity.pdbx_description
1 polymer ?
#
loop_
_entity_poly.entity_id
_entity_poly.type
_entity_poly.pdbx_seq_one_letter_code
_entity_poly.pdbx_strand_id
1 'polypeptide(L)'
;MDLSVFIEEEILPALYFRLDSLLPEFELQHHRGHWQSHARNKLKTDGTEGSSGGSVYVYQNRPGVLKSFKASSPSRNLVSYIAQRQNVDWVEAVRYLAQFSGLEWLWLWYLPWHSSSGGGKWISPN
;
A
#
# COMPACT_ATOMS: atom_id res chain seq x y z
N MET A 1 16.62 -5.67 12.85
CA MET A 1 15.20 -5.94 12.54
C MET A 1 15.08 -5.97 11.02
N ASP A 2 14.49 -7.01 10.46
CA ASP A 2 14.29 -7.13 9.00
C ASP A 2 13.24 -6.11 8.55
N LEU A 3 13.48 -5.53 7.37
CA LEU A 3 12.57 -4.63 6.68
C LEU A 3 11.16 -5.21 6.52
N SER A 4 11.09 -6.46 6.07
CA SER A 4 9.83 -7.17 5.86
C SER A 4 9.03 -7.32 7.16
N VAL A 5 9.70 -7.71 8.24
CA VAL A 5 9.10 -7.84 9.58
C VAL A 5 8.58 -6.49 10.09
N PHE A 6 9.38 -5.41 9.94
CA PHE A 6 8.95 -4.06 10.35
C PHE A 6 7.71 -3.58 9.57
N ILE A 7 7.62 -3.90 8.28
CA ILE A 7 6.44 -3.57 7.49
C ILE A 7 5.23 -4.34 7.99
N GLU A 8 5.35 -5.64 8.20
CA GLU A 8 4.23 -6.52 8.56
C GLU A 8 3.73 -6.33 9.99
N GLU A 9 4.62 -6.12 10.96
CA GLU A 9 4.28 -6.08 12.38
C GLU A 9 3.99 -4.66 12.90
N GLU A 10 4.59 -3.64 12.30
CA GLU A 10 4.48 -2.26 12.79
C GLU A 10 3.68 -1.37 11.84
N ILE A 11 4.14 -1.26 10.58
CA ILE A 11 3.57 -0.29 9.63
C ILE A 11 2.16 -0.67 9.20
N LEU A 12 1.97 -1.88 8.66
CA LEU A 12 0.69 -2.28 8.10
C LEU A 12 -0.43 -2.31 9.17
N PRO A 13 -0.21 -2.80 10.41
CA PRO A 13 -1.20 -2.70 11.46
C PRO A 13 -1.54 -1.26 11.86
N ALA A 14 -0.55 -0.38 11.96
CA ALA A 14 -0.78 1.03 12.28
C ALA A 14 -1.58 1.76 11.18
N LEU A 15 -1.31 1.44 9.92
CA LEU A 15 -2.03 2.01 8.77
C LEU A 15 -3.48 1.57 8.70
N TYR A 16 -3.82 0.38 9.20
CA TYR A 16 -5.16 -0.19 9.08
C TYR A 16 -6.25 0.77 9.58
N PHE A 17 -5.98 1.51 10.65
CA PHE A 17 -6.94 2.44 11.25
C PHE A 17 -7.06 3.79 10.53
N ARG A 18 -6.29 4.00 9.45
CA ARG A 18 -6.24 5.25 8.69
C ARG A 18 -6.38 5.02 7.17
N LEU A 19 -6.90 3.86 6.77
CA LEU A 19 -6.97 3.46 5.36
C LEU A 19 -7.89 4.34 4.52
N ASP A 20 -8.96 4.87 5.11
CA ASP A 20 -9.84 5.87 4.51
C ASP A 20 -9.09 7.13 4.08
N SER A 21 -8.17 7.60 4.92
CA SER A 21 -7.34 8.77 4.65
C SER A 21 -6.18 8.45 3.69
N LEU A 22 -5.65 7.22 3.75
CA LEU A 22 -4.55 6.78 2.88
C LEU A 22 -5.02 6.51 1.43
N LEU A 23 -6.24 5.98 1.28
CA LEU A 23 -6.82 5.52 0.04
C LEU A 23 -8.17 6.22 -0.24
N PRO A 24 -8.19 7.57 -0.31
CA PRO A 24 -9.43 8.33 -0.48
C PRO A 24 -10.18 7.96 -1.78
N GLU A 25 -9.48 7.50 -2.81
CA GLU A 25 -10.04 7.09 -4.10
C GLU A 25 -11.04 5.93 -3.99
N PHE A 26 -10.97 5.12 -2.94
CA PHE A 26 -11.88 3.99 -2.73
C PHE A 26 -13.07 4.33 -1.82
N GLU A 27 -13.10 5.52 -1.22
CA GLU A 27 -14.17 5.94 -0.28
C GLU A 27 -14.45 4.85 0.77
N LEU A 28 -13.39 4.36 1.44
CA LEU A 28 -13.49 3.21 2.33
C LEU A 28 -14.37 3.50 3.55
N GLN A 29 -15.21 2.53 3.89
CA GLN A 29 -16.05 2.51 5.08
C GLN A 29 -15.63 1.34 5.97
N HIS A 30 -15.46 1.62 7.26
CA HIS A 30 -15.07 0.59 8.21
C HIS A 30 -16.30 -0.21 8.65
N HIS A 31 -16.23 -1.51 8.44
CA HIS A 31 -17.17 -2.51 8.92
C HIS A 31 -16.45 -3.44 9.90
N ARG A 32 -17.21 -4.30 10.59
CA ARG A 32 -16.67 -5.20 11.62
C ARG A 32 -15.53 -6.08 11.06
N GLY A 33 -14.28 -5.69 11.37
CA GLY A 33 -13.06 -6.40 11.00
C GLY A 33 -12.55 -6.20 9.57
N HIS A 34 -13.13 -5.27 8.80
CA HIS A 34 -12.65 -4.95 7.45
C HIS A 34 -13.07 -3.54 7.00
N TRP A 35 -12.28 -2.95 6.12
CA TRP A 35 -12.68 -1.80 5.32
C TRP A 35 -13.27 -2.29 4.00
N GLN A 36 -14.30 -1.59 3.51
CA GLN A 36 -14.90 -1.83 2.21
C GLN A 36 -15.09 -0.50 1.48
N SER A 37 -14.78 -0.44 0.18
CA SER A 37 -15.14 0.73 -0.65
C SER A 37 -16.64 1.00 -0.59
N HIS A 38 -17.05 2.25 -0.73
CA HIS A 38 -18.46 2.61 -0.73
C HIS A 38 -19.27 1.84 -1.78
N ALA A 39 -20.55 1.53 -1.49
CA ALA A 39 -21.41 0.73 -2.35
C ALA A 39 -21.65 1.33 -3.75
N ARG A 40 -21.42 2.64 -3.92
CA ARG A 40 -21.48 3.33 -5.22
C ARG A 40 -20.13 3.43 -5.93
N ASN A 41 -19.03 3.21 -5.22
CA ASN A 41 -17.68 3.29 -5.78
C ASN A 41 -17.36 2.00 -6.54
N LYS A 42 -17.21 2.12 -7.86
CA LYS A 42 -16.94 1.03 -8.79
C LYS A 42 -15.45 0.82 -9.07
N LEU A 43 -14.59 1.68 -8.54
CA LEU A 43 -13.15 1.60 -8.75
C LEU A 43 -12.61 0.31 -8.14
N LYS A 44 -11.71 -0.35 -8.86
CA LYS A 44 -11.02 -1.55 -8.42
C LYS A 44 -9.55 -1.28 -8.15
N THR A 45 -8.87 -2.25 -7.56
CA THR A 45 -7.44 -2.22 -7.24
C THR A 45 -6.54 -2.04 -8.46
N ASP A 46 -7.00 -2.42 -9.65
CA ASP A 46 -6.28 -2.25 -10.93
C ASP A 46 -6.55 -0.93 -11.64
N GLY A 47 -7.37 -0.04 -11.05
CA GLY A 47 -7.78 1.23 -11.64
C GLY A 47 -8.95 1.13 -12.63
N THR A 48 -9.45 -0.08 -12.91
CA THR A 48 -10.62 -0.26 -13.77
C THR A 48 -11.93 -0.06 -13.01
N GLU A 49 -12.99 0.30 -13.72
CA GLU A 49 -14.34 0.32 -13.16
C GLU A 49 -15.01 -1.06 -13.24
N GLY A 50 -15.71 -1.43 -12.17
CA GLY A 50 -16.55 -2.62 -12.10
C GLY A 50 -18.01 -2.35 -12.48
N SER A 51 -18.75 -3.42 -12.74
CA SER A 51 -20.20 -3.35 -12.94
C SER A 51 -20.98 -3.06 -11.65
N SER A 52 -20.37 -3.28 -10.48
CA SER A 52 -20.96 -3.11 -9.15
C SER A 52 -19.98 -2.37 -8.24
N GLY A 53 -20.50 -1.50 -7.37
CA GLY A 53 -19.67 -0.84 -6.37
C GLY A 53 -19.37 -1.72 -5.16
N GLY A 54 -18.61 -1.21 -4.19
CA GLY A 54 -18.24 -1.98 -3.00
C GLY A 54 -17.23 -3.08 -3.25
N SER A 55 -16.38 -2.94 -4.28
CA SER A 55 -15.54 -4.01 -4.80
C SER A 55 -14.17 -4.15 -4.11
N VAL A 56 -13.70 -3.16 -3.35
CA VAL A 56 -12.38 -3.19 -2.70
C VAL A 56 -12.53 -3.43 -1.21
N TYR A 57 -11.77 -4.39 -0.69
CA TYR A 57 -11.79 -4.80 0.71
C TYR A 57 -10.39 -4.84 1.30
N VAL A 58 -10.25 -4.46 2.56
CA VAL A 58 -9.03 -4.64 3.36
C VAL A 58 -9.39 -5.23 4.70
N TYR A 59 -8.88 -6.43 5.00
CA TYR A 59 -9.21 -7.14 6.24
C TYR A 59 -8.22 -6.80 7.34
N GLN A 60 -8.70 -6.71 8.59
CA GLN A 60 -7.86 -6.36 9.75
C GLN A 60 -6.72 -7.35 9.98
N ASN A 61 -6.95 -8.64 9.68
CA ASN A 61 -5.93 -9.68 9.82
C ASN A 61 -4.93 -9.74 8.65
N ARG A 62 -5.15 -8.95 7.59
CA ARG A 62 -4.29 -8.85 6.40
C ARG A 62 -4.28 -7.41 5.86
N PRO A 63 -3.83 -6.41 6.64
CA PRO A 63 -3.97 -5.00 6.30
C PRO A 63 -3.15 -4.58 5.07
N GLY A 64 -2.12 -5.35 4.71
CA GLY A 64 -1.32 -5.13 3.50
C GLY A 64 -1.93 -5.64 2.19
N VAL A 65 -3.15 -6.18 2.20
CA VAL A 65 -3.78 -6.76 1.00
C VAL A 65 -5.04 -6.00 0.63
N LEU A 66 -5.01 -5.35 -0.53
CA LEU A 66 -6.17 -4.79 -1.20
C LEU A 66 -6.85 -5.90 -2.01
N LYS A 67 -7.95 -6.45 -1.48
CA LYS A 67 -8.70 -7.50 -2.15
C LYS A 67 -9.77 -6.89 -3.07
N SER A 68 -9.80 -7.33 -4.32
CA SER A 68 -10.93 -7.06 -5.22
C SER A 68 -11.92 -8.23 -5.18
N PHE A 69 -13.22 -7.95 -5.08
CA PHE A 69 -14.26 -8.98 -4.93
C PHE A 69 -14.43 -9.87 -6.16
N LYS A 70 -14.13 -9.37 -7.36
CA LYS A 70 -14.26 -10.15 -8.61
C LYS A 70 -12.94 -10.82 -8.99
N ALA A 71 -13.02 -12.10 -9.36
CA ALA A 71 -11.89 -12.92 -9.80
C ALA A 71 -11.09 -12.32 -10.97
N SER A 72 -11.72 -11.48 -11.81
CA SER A 72 -11.06 -10.82 -12.94
C SER A 72 -10.04 -9.77 -12.54
N SER A 73 -10.11 -9.23 -11.31
CA SER A 73 -9.23 -8.17 -10.84
C SER A 73 -8.34 -8.70 -9.72
N PRO A 74 -7.01 -8.66 -9.90
CA PRO A 74 -6.10 -9.23 -8.92
C PRO A 74 -6.15 -8.46 -7.60
N SER A 75 -6.01 -9.20 -6.50
CA SER A 75 -5.67 -8.56 -5.22
C SER A 75 -4.28 -7.94 -5.34
N ARG A 76 -4.07 -6.80 -4.70
CA ARG A 76 -2.79 -6.09 -4.73
C ARG A 76 -2.20 -5.95 -3.33
N ASN A 77 -0.89 -6.04 -3.24
CA ASN A 77 -0.17 -5.62 -2.05
C ASN A 77 -0.27 -4.09 -1.92
N LEU A 78 -0.54 -3.59 -0.71
CA LEU A 78 -0.73 -2.16 -0.43
C LEU A 78 0.51 -1.34 -0.78
N VAL A 79 1.71 -1.81 -0.44
CA VAL A 79 2.97 -1.12 -0.73
C VAL A 79 3.16 -1.01 -2.24
N SER A 80 3.00 -2.12 -2.97
CA SER A 80 3.11 -2.13 -4.43
C SER A 80 2.06 -1.24 -5.10
N TYR A 81 0.84 -1.20 -4.55
CA TYR A 81 -0.21 -0.30 -5.03
C TYR A 81 0.18 1.17 -4.87
N ILE A 82 0.71 1.54 -3.70
CA ILE A 82 1.15 2.90 -3.41
C ILE A 82 2.34 3.31 -4.29
N ALA A 83 3.31 2.42 -4.49
CA ALA A 83 4.44 2.63 -5.39
C ALA A 83 3.96 2.97 -6.81
N GLN A 84 3.04 2.17 -7.35
CA GLN A 84 2.46 2.41 -8.68
C GLN A 84 1.63 3.70 -8.72
N ARG A 85 0.78 3.95 -7.71
CA ARG A 85 -0.08 5.13 -7.64
C ARG A 85 0.71 6.42 -7.64
N GLN A 86 1.83 6.45 -6.92
CA GLN A 86 2.70 7.63 -6.79
C GLN A 86 3.82 7.67 -7.82
N ASN A 87 3.97 6.63 -8.65
CA ASN A 87 5.07 6.47 -9.60
C ASN A 87 6.45 6.59 -8.92
N VAL A 88 6.61 5.91 -7.78
CA VAL A 88 7.83 5.85 -6.97
C VAL A 88 8.32 4.42 -6.86
N ASP A 89 9.57 4.24 -6.44
CA ASP A 89 10.07 2.90 -6.17
C ASP A 89 9.44 2.28 -4.90
N TRP A 90 9.68 0.98 -4.70
CA TRP A 90 9.09 0.26 -3.58
C TRP A 90 9.59 0.78 -2.21
N VAL A 91 10.86 1.18 -2.11
CA VAL A 91 11.44 1.67 -0.85
C VAL A 91 10.88 3.04 -0.50
N GLU A 92 10.72 3.92 -1.48
CA GLU A 92 10.07 5.23 -1.33
C GLU A 92 8.61 5.08 -0.89
N ALA A 93 7.87 4.13 -1.47
CA ALA A 93 6.51 3.84 -1.05
C ALA A 93 6.45 3.36 0.41
N VAL A 94 7.36 2.48 0.82
CA VAL A 94 7.48 2.01 2.22
C VAL A 94 7.78 3.17 3.16
N ARG A 95 8.69 4.08 2.78
CA ARG A 95 9.02 5.27 3.58
C ARG A 95 7.81 6.18 3.75
N TYR A 96 7.10 6.46 2.66
CA TYR A 96 5.87 7.24 2.69
C TYR A 96 4.84 6.61 3.65
N LEU A 97 4.66 5.30 3.57
CA LEU A 97 3.73 4.56 4.42
C LEU A 97 4.10 4.61 5.90
N ALA A 98 5.37 4.49 6.25
CA ALA A 98 5.82 4.63 7.64
C ALA A 98 5.61 6.05 8.19
N GLN A 99 5.95 7.07 7.39
CA GLN A 99 5.68 8.46 7.76
C GLN A 99 4.18 8.70 7.98
N PHE A 100 3.34 8.16 7.09
CA PHE A 100 1.89 8.28 7.20
C PHE A 100 1.31 7.57 8.44
N SER A 101 1.90 6.42 8.82
CA SER A 101 1.51 5.71 10.05
C SER A 101 2.00 6.41 11.33
N GLY A 102 2.81 7.48 11.21
CA GLY A 102 3.43 8.16 12.35
C GLY A 102 4.59 7.38 12.96
N LEU A 103 5.03 6.30 12.28
CA LEU A 103 6.22 5.55 12.67
C LEU A 103 7.42 6.19 11.99
N GLU A 104 8.31 6.76 12.79
CA GLU A 104 9.56 7.28 12.26
C GLU A 104 10.46 6.12 11.85
N TRP A 105 10.81 6.09 10.56
CA TRP A 105 11.77 5.14 10.04
C TRP A 105 13.18 5.53 10.49
N LEU A 106 13.56 5.16 11.70
CA LEU A 106 14.86 5.52 12.28
C LEU A 106 16.07 4.98 11.49
N TRP A 107 15.88 3.97 10.63
CA TRP A 107 16.95 3.47 9.75
C TRP A 107 17.31 4.39 8.57
N LEU A 108 16.63 5.53 8.40
CA LEU A 108 16.94 6.50 7.33
C LEU A 108 18.31 7.17 7.49
N TRP A 109 18.95 7.05 8.66
CA TRP A 109 20.33 7.47 8.86
C TRP A 109 21.37 6.46 8.34
N TYR A 110 20.95 5.23 8.01
CA TYR A 110 21.86 4.14 7.63
C TYR A 110 21.81 3.75 6.14
N LEU A 111 20.85 4.28 5.37
CA LEU A 111 20.83 4.10 3.91
C LEU A 111 21.53 5.28 3.24
N PRO A 112 22.63 5.07 2.49
CA PRO A 112 23.29 6.15 1.79
C PRO A 112 22.31 6.74 0.76
N TRP A 113 22.09 8.05 0.88
CA TRP A 113 21.31 8.86 -0.02
C TRP A 113 21.95 8.86 -1.42
N HIS A 114 21.56 7.93 -2.28
CA HIS A 114 21.87 8.02 -3.71
C HIS A 114 20.76 8.78 -4.43
N SER A 115 20.90 10.11 -4.41
CA SER A 115 20.25 11.00 -5.37
C SER A 115 20.64 10.53 -6.78
N SER A 116 19.73 9.86 -7.46
CA SER A 116 19.94 9.39 -8.83
C SER A 116 19.71 10.53 -9.81
N SER A 117 20.74 11.34 -10.01
CA SER A 117 20.94 12.10 -11.24
C SER A 117 22.15 11.49 -11.96
N GLY A 118 21.90 10.66 -12.98
CA GLY A 118 22.94 10.14 -13.87
C GLY A 118 23.03 8.62 -13.90
N GLY A 119 22.88 8.05 -15.11
CA GLY A 119 22.74 6.62 -15.33
C GLY A 119 23.91 5.76 -14.83
N GLY A 120 23.57 4.60 -14.29
CA GLY A 120 24.51 3.57 -13.88
C GLY A 120 23.88 2.19 -14.05
N LYS A 121 24.48 1.39 -14.93
CA LYS A 121 24.13 0.03 -15.30
C LYS A 121 24.18 -0.90 -14.08
N TRP A 122 23.06 -1.56 -13.78
CA TRP A 122 23.01 -2.60 -12.74
C TRP A 122 23.83 -3.82 -13.17
N ILE A 123 24.80 -4.22 -12.36
CA ILE A 123 25.46 -5.52 -12.43
C ILE A 123 24.91 -6.33 -11.26
N SER A 124 24.18 -7.42 -11.57
CA SER A 124 23.76 -8.40 -10.56
C SER A 124 24.97 -9.20 -10.06
N PRO A 125 25.11 -9.45 -8.75
CA PRO A 125 25.96 -10.52 -8.27
C PRO A 125 25.18 -11.84 -8.27
N ASN A 126 25.66 -12.75 -9.13
CA ASN A 126 25.45 -14.21 -9.28
C ASN A 126 24.06 -14.81 -9.05
#